data_AF-A0A401YYZ0-F1
#
_entry.id   AF-A0A401YYZ0-F1
#
_cell.length_a   1.000
_cell.length_b   1.000
_cell.length_c   1.000
_cell.angle_alpha   90.00
_cell.angle_beta   90.00
_cell.angle_gamma   90.00
#
_symmetry.space_group_name_H-M   'P 1'
#
loop_
_entity.id
_entity.type
_entity.pdbx_description
1 polymer ?
#
loop_
_entity_poly.entity_id
_entity_poly.type
_entity_poly.pdbx_seq_one_letter_code
_entity_poly.pdbx_strand_id
1 'polypeptide(L)'
;MLTGNMPEGVPHPTRSLGYEIIRWAQRYIVQPDGENAGAPWAFSPEQLRFVLWMYAIDEHGRWLYRTCALRRAKGWGKTPLLAALAIVEFIGPCRFSHWDSLGRPVGKRVPLPLVQIAATSLDQTANTRDMIRGMLAESPAEREYGLDIGKGLIQFRSGRPGRIEPVTSSSRGLEGARPTFVRPRHDPLCRGRALPLRCM
;
A
#
# COMPACT_ATOMS: atom_id res chain seq x y z
N MET A 1 4.77 1.59 24.89
CA MET A 1 4.76 1.80 23.43
C MET A 1 3.40 2.37 23.05
N LEU A 2 3.34 3.50 22.33
CA LEU A 2 2.07 4.13 21.94
C LEU A 2 1.35 3.29 20.87
N THR A 3 0.67 2.22 21.30
CA THR A 3 -0.36 1.49 20.55
C THR A 3 -1.56 2.40 20.36
N GLY A 4 -1.42 3.39 19.47
CA GLY A 4 -2.57 4.18 19.03
C GLY A 4 -3.63 3.25 18.45
N ASN A 5 -4.76 3.11 19.15
CA ASN A 5 -6.05 2.47 18.79
C ASN A 5 -6.05 1.16 17.96
N MET A 6 -4.92 0.50 17.75
CA MET A 6 -4.87 -0.79 17.06
C MET A 6 -5.29 -1.89 18.03
N PRO A 7 -6.25 -2.76 17.66
CA PRO A 7 -6.68 -3.85 18.54
C PRO A 7 -5.51 -4.73 18.94
N GLU A 8 -5.54 -5.23 20.18
CA GLU A 8 -4.49 -6.10 20.73
C GLU A 8 -4.33 -7.37 19.89
N GLY A 9 -3.08 -7.79 19.67
CA GLY A 9 -2.75 -8.95 18.85
C GLY A 9 -2.88 -8.75 17.33
N VAL A 10 -2.99 -9.87 16.62
CA VAL A 10 -3.15 -9.95 15.16
C VAL A 10 -4.46 -10.65 14.82
N PRO A 11 -5.14 -10.26 13.72
CA PRO A 11 -6.36 -10.95 13.29
C PRO A 11 -6.06 -12.39 12.89
N HIS A 12 -7.04 -13.28 13.10
CA HIS A 12 -6.93 -14.69 12.73
C HIS A 12 -6.58 -14.84 11.23
N PRO A 13 -5.78 -15.85 10.83
CA PRO A 13 -5.42 -16.06 9.42
C PRO A 13 -6.59 -16.16 8.45
N THR A 14 -7.74 -16.66 8.91
CA THR A 14 -8.99 -16.72 8.13
C THR A 14 -9.79 -15.42 8.15
N ARG A 15 -9.27 -14.31 8.67
CA ARG A 15 -9.97 -13.03 8.80
C ARG A 15 -9.18 -11.85 8.24
N SER A 16 -8.06 -12.13 7.56
CA SER A 16 -7.23 -11.08 6.97
C SER A 16 -6.59 -11.53 5.67
N LEU A 17 -6.76 -10.73 4.63
CA LEU A 17 -6.01 -10.84 3.38
C LEU A 17 -4.54 -10.42 3.53
N GLY A 18 -4.22 -9.77 4.65
CA GLY A 18 -2.88 -9.26 4.91
C GLY A 18 -1.81 -10.35 4.88
N TYR A 19 -2.13 -11.59 5.28
CA TYR A 19 -1.16 -12.70 5.25
C TYR A 19 -0.73 -13.07 3.82
N GLU A 20 -1.66 -13.06 2.87
CA GLU A 20 -1.34 -13.28 1.45
C GLU A 20 -0.53 -12.11 0.91
N ILE A 21 -0.93 -10.89 1.23
CA ILE A 21 -0.24 -9.66 0.83
C ILE A 21 1.21 -9.64 1.34
N ILE A 22 1.45 -10.05 2.58
CA ILE A 22 2.79 -10.10 3.18
C ILE A 22 3.69 -11.08 2.41
N ARG A 23 3.20 -12.30 2.16
CA ARG A 23 3.95 -13.32 1.39
C ARG A 23 4.21 -12.86 -0.04
N TRP A 24 3.20 -12.22 -0.65
CA TRP A 24 3.33 -11.66 -1.99
C TRP A 24 4.39 -10.55 -2.02
N ALA A 25 4.35 -9.60 -1.08
CA ALA A 25 5.32 -8.51 -1.00
C ALA A 25 6.76 -9.02 -0.79
N GLN A 26 6.95 -10.01 0.08
CA GLN A 26 8.25 -10.66 0.29
C GLN A 26 8.79 -11.34 -0.98
N ARG A 27 7.92 -11.89 -1.82
CA ARG A 27 8.34 -12.58 -3.06
C ARG A 27 8.65 -11.61 -4.20
N TYR A 28 7.90 -10.53 -4.29
CA TYR A 28 7.84 -9.70 -5.50
C TYR A 28 8.51 -8.34 -5.37
N ILE A 29 8.71 -7.85 -4.15
CA ILE A 29 9.27 -6.53 -3.88
C ILE A 29 10.63 -6.68 -3.20
N VAL A 30 11.57 -5.82 -3.58
CA VAL A 30 12.88 -5.75 -2.94
C VAL A 30 12.97 -4.61 -1.93
N GLN A 31 13.88 -4.75 -0.99
CA GLN A 31 14.23 -3.70 -0.06
C GLN A 31 15.01 -2.59 -0.81
N PRO A 32 14.50 -1.35 -0.82
CA PRO A 32 15.08 -0.28 -1.65
C PRO A 32 16.36 0.31 -1.05
N ASP A 33 16.44 0.38 0.28
CA ASP A 33 17.49 1.07 1.02
C ASP A 33 17.93 0.27 2.25
N GLY A 34 19.15 0.54 2.72
CA GLY A 34 19.75 -0.01 3.94
C GLY A 34 20.80 -1.08 3.68
N GLU A 35 21.31 -1.70 4.75
CA GLU A 35 22.33 -2.76 4.69
C GLU A 35 21.85 -3.99 3.90
N ASN A 36 20.54 -4.19 3.82
CA ASN A 36 19.88 -5.27 3.09
C ASN A 36 19.28 -4.80 1.75
N ALA A 37 19.77 -3.71 1.15
CA ALA A 37 19.28 -3.27 -0.15
C ALA A 37 19.40 -4.40 -1.19
N GLY A 38 18.32 -4.62 -1.96
CA GLY A 38 18.20 -5.73 -2.91
C GLY A 38 17.72 -7.06 -2.32
N ALA A 39 17.68 -7.22 -1.00
CA ALA A 39 17.06 -8.38 -0.36
C ALA A 39 15.52 -8.36 -0.50
N PRO A 40 14.84 -9.51 -0.36
CA PRO A 40 13.39 -9.57 -0.25
C PRO A 40 12.82 -8.60 0.79
N TRP A 41 11.75 -7.88 0.45
CA TRP A 41 11.12 -6.92 1.35
C TRP A 41 10.60 -7.59 2.64
N ALA A 42 11.05 -7.13 3.81
CA ALA A 42 10.58 -7.60 5.10
C ALA A 42 9.91 -6.48 5.91
N PHE A 43 8.67 -6.71 6.35
CA PHE A 43 7.98 -5.80 7.25
C PHE A 43 8.48 -5.99 8.68
N SER A 44 8.56 -4.90 9.45
CA SER A 44 8.76 -4.99 10.89
C SER A 44 7.54 -5.61 11.59
N PRO A 45 7.68 -6.20 12.80
CA PRO A 45 6.55 -6.79 13.52
C PRO A 45 5.37 -5.83 13.72
N GLU A 46 5.65 -4.55 13.94
CA GLU A 46 4.61 -3.52 14.08
C GLU A 46 3.94 -3.18 12.73
N GLN A 47 4.70 -3.14 11.65
CA GLN A 47 4.17 -2.97 10.29
C GLN A 47 3.29 -4.15 9.89
N LEU A 48 3.72 -5.39 10.18
CA LEU A 48 2.93 -6.60 9.94
C LEU A 48 1.56 -6.49 10.60
N ARG A 49 1.53 -6.14 11.90
CA ARG A 49 0.27 -5.97 12.63
C ARG A 49 -0.61 -4.90 11.99
N PHE A 50 -0.04 -3.78 11.57
CA PHE A 50 -0.79 -2.73 10.88
C PHE A 50 -1.40 -3.22 9.56
N VAL A 51 -0.62 -3.90 8.71
CA VAL A 51 -1.08 -4.43 7.42
C VAL A 51 -2.18 -5.48 7.63
N LEU A 52 -2.02 -6.38 8.60
CA LEU A 52 -3.00 -7.41 8.90
C LEU A 52 -4.36 -6.81 9.31
N TRP A 53 -4.36 -5.78 10.15
CA TRP A 53 -5.58 -5.08 10.55
C TRP A 53 -6.16 -4.22 9.42
N MET A 54 -5.31 -3.61 8.60
CA MET A 54 -5.73 -2.82 7.44
C MET A 54 -6.50 -3.67 6.42
N TYR A 55 -6.06 -4.92 6.20
CA TYR A 55 -6.70 -5.86 5.28
C TYR A 55 -7.59 -6.90 5.99
N ALA A 56 -8.11 -6.56 7.17
CA ALA A 56 -9.02 -7.43 7.91
C ALA A 56 -10.43 -7.40 7.31
N ILE A 57 -11.05 -8.58 7.20
CA ILE A 57 -12.36 -8.80 6.59
C ILE A 57 -13.30 -9.57 7.52
N ASP A 58 -14.60 -9.35 7.36
CA ASP A 58 -15.66 -10.13 8.01
C ASP A 58 -15.88 -11.50 7.33
N GLU A 59 -16.81 -12.30 7.85
CA GLU A 59 -17.13 -13.63 7.29
C GLU A 59 -17.70 -13.56 5.87
N HIS A 60 -18.28 -12.42 5.50
CA HIS A 60 -18.86 -12.16 4.20
C HIS A 60 -17.86 -11.51 3.22
N GLY A 61 -16.59 -11.38 3.61
CA GLY A 61 -15.55 -10.78 2.78
C GLY A 61 -15.59 -9.26 2.68
N ARG A 62 -16.32 -8.58 3.57
CA ARG A 62 -16.36 -7.12 3.65
C ARG A 62 -15.25 -6.60 4.56
N TRP A 63 -14.67 -5.46 4.20
CA TRP A 63 -13.64 -4.80 5.00
C TRP A 63 -14.16 -4.38 6.37
N LEU A 64 -13.46 -4.81 7.43
CA LEU A 64 -13.73 -4.33 8.80
C LEU A 64 -13.35 -2.86 8.95
N TYR A 65 -12.25 -2.46 8.31
CA TYR A 65 -11.76 -1.09 8.29
C TYR A 65 -11.67 -0.60 6.85
N ARG A 66 -12.49 0.40 6.51
CA ARG A 66 -12.38 1.12 5.22
C ARG A 66 -11.26 2.15 5.20
N THR A 67 -10.80 2.50 6.39
CA THR A 67 -9.97 3.65 6.65
C THR A 67 -9.00 3.35 7.77
N CYS A 68 -7.70 3.52 7.53
CA CYS A 68 -6.65 3.26 8.52
C CYS A 68 -5.74 4.46 8.68
N ALA A 69 -5.26 4.70 9.89
CA ALA A 69 -4.47 5.91 10.12
C ALA A 69 -3.24 5.65 11.00
N LEU A 70 -2.06 5.96 10.46
CA LEU A 70 -0.78 5.63 11.08
C LEU A 70 -0.04 6.90 11.53
N ARG A 71 0.19 7.03 12.83
CA ARG A 71 0.99 8.12 13.43
C ARG A 71 2.17 7.57 14.20
N ARG A 72 3.38 7.82 13.70
CA ARG A 72 4.66 7.45 14.33
C ARG A 72 5.66 8.60 14.24
N ALA A 73 6.82 8.49 14.87
CA ALA A 73 7.89 9.47 14.72
C ALA A 73 8.51 9.42 13.31
N LYS A 74 9.32 10.42 12.97
CA LYS A 74 10.21 10.36 11.80
C LYS A 74 11.23 9.22 12.02
N GLY A 75 11.60 8.51 10.96
CA GLY A 75 12.54 7.37 11.06
C GLY A 75 11.89 6.00 11.29
N TRP A 76 10.58 5.91 11.53
CA TRP A 76 9.88 4.62 11.74
C TRP A 76 9.72 3.78 10.45
N GLY A 77 10.02 4.33 9.27
CA GLY A 77 9.83 3.62 7.99
C GLY A 77 8.41 3.72 7.42
N LYS A 78 7.67 4.80 7.72
CA LYS A 78 6.31 5.01 7.17
C LYS A 78 6.28 5.12 5.64
N THR A 79 7.30 5.77 5.06
CA THR A 79 7.38 5.99 3.61
C THR A 79 7.64 4.68 2.87
N PRO A 80 8.61 3.84 3.29
CA PRO A 80 8.75 2.47 2.77
C PRO A 80 7.48 1.62 2.91
N LEU A 81 6.80 1.66 4.06
CA LEU A 81 5.53 0.95 4.25
C LEU A 81 4.45 1.43 3.25
N LEU A 82 4.32 2.74 3.07
CA LEU A 82 3.37 3.33 2.13
C LEU A 82 3.69 2.94 0.68
N ALA A 83 4.98 2.91 0.31
CA ALA A 83 5.43 2.48 -1.00
C ALA A 83 5.08 1.01 -1.25
N ALA A 84 5.34 0.12 -0.29
CA ALA A 84 4.97 -1.29 -0.37
C ALA A 84 3.45 -1.47 -0.56
N LEU A 85 2.64 -0.74 0.22
CA LEU A 85 1.18 -0.79 0.11
C LEU A 85 0.67 -0.25 -1.23
N ALA A 86 1.28 0.81 -1.75
CA ALA A 86 0.95 1.36 -3.08
C ALA A 86 1.24 0.34 -4.19
N ILE A 87 2.35 -0.40 -4.10
CA ILE A 87 2.68 -1.48 -5.04
C ILE A 87 1.67 -2.62 -4.94
N VAL A 88 1.31 -3.03 -3.72
CA VAL A 88 0.31 -4.07 -3.50
C VAL A 88 -1.05 -3.69 -4.08
N GLU A 89 -1.49 -2.44 -3.93
CA GLU A 89 -2.75 -1.96 -4.52
C GLU A 89 -2.68 -1.86 -6.05
N PHE A 90 -1.47 -1.72 -6.61
CA PHE A 90 -1.26 -1.64 -8.05
C PHE A 90 -1.26 -3.01 -8.73
N ILE A 91 -0.48 -3.96 -8.22
CA ILE A 91 -0.25 -5.27 -8.86
C ILE A 91 -0.55 -6.48 -7.96
N GLY A 92 -0.67 -6.25 -6.66
CA GLY A 92 -0.84 -7.32 -5.67
C GLY A 92 -2.30 -7.77 -5.48
N PRO A 93 -2.49 -8.84 -4.70
CA PRO A 93 -3.80 -9.40 -4.38
C PRO A 93 -4.50 -8.59 -3.26
N CYS A 94 -4.88 -7.34 -3.55
CA CYS A 94 -5.41 -6.40 -2.54
C CYS A 94 -6.93 -6.41 -2.34
N ARG A 95 -7.71 -7.12 -3.16
CA ARG A 95 -9.19 -7.16 -3.06
C ARG A 95 -9.69 -8.56 -2.74
N PHE A 96 -10.73 -8.70 -1.92
CA PHE A 96 -11.32 -10.02 -1.66
C PHE A 96 -11.93 -10.64 -2.93
N SER A 97 -11.66 -11.94 -3.16
CA SER A 97 -12.30 -12.71 -4.22
C SER A 97 -13.23 -13.78 -3.68
N HIS A 98 -12.70 -14.73 -2.91
CA HIS A 98 -13.41 -15.89 -2.40
C HIS A 98 -12.62 -16.51 -1.23
N TRP A 99 -13.22 -17.52 -0.60
CA TRP A 99 -12.56 -18.34 0.42
C TRP A 99 -11.97 -19.58 -0.24
N ASP A 100 -10.72 -19.92 0.08
CA ASP A 100 -10.10 -21.18 -0.37
C ASP A 100 -10.74 -22.39 0.35
N SER A 101 -10.35 -23.60 -0.07
CA SER A 101 -10.83 -24.85 0.53
C SER A 101 -10.44 -25.03 2.00
N LEU A 102 -9.53 -24.20 2.52
CA LEU A 102 -9.08 -24.17 3.91
C LEU A 102 -9.70 -23.00 4.70
N GLY A 103 -10.68 -22.29 4.12
CA GLY A 103 -11.35 -21.16 4.74
C GLY A 103 -10.47 -19.92 4.90
N ARG A 104 -9.40 -19.78 4.12
CA ARG A 104 -8.55 -18.58 4.08
C ARG A 104 -8.99 -17.65 2.96
N PRO A 105 -8.92 -16.32 3.15
CA PRO A 105 -9.38 -15.41 2.15
C PRO A 105 -8.35 -15.31 1.02
N VAL A 106 -8.84 -15.36 -0.22
CA VAL A 106 -8.01 -15.23 -1.42
C VAL A 106 -8.21 -13.84 -2.02
N GLY A 107 -7.09 -13.16 -2.22
CA GLY A 107 -7.04 -11.85 -2.85
C GLY A 107 -7.03 -11.92 -4.37
N LYS A 108 -7.65 -10.93 -5.01
CA LYS A 108 -7.57 -10.65 -6.43
C LYS A 108 -6.99 -9.26 -6.66
N ARG A 109 -6.41 -9.08 -7.83
CA ARG A 109 -5.89 -7.77 -8.29
C ARG A 109 -7.05 -6.84 -8.61
N VAL A 110 -6.79 -5.54 -8.53
CA VAL A 110 -7.73 -4.52 -8.99
C VAL A 110 -7.73 -4.51 -10.52
N PRO A 111 -8.90 -4.56 -11.20
CA PRO A 111 -8.97 -4.59 -12.66
C PRO A 111 -8.32 -3.38 -13.34
N LEU A 112 -8.58 -2.17 -12.81
CA LEU A 112 -8.07 -0.89 -13.28
C LEU A 112 -7.43 -0.14 -12.10
N PRO A 113 -6.17 -0.47 -11.75
CA PRO A 113 -5.55 0.07 -10.56
C PRO A 113 -5.09 1.51 -10.79
N LEU A 114 -5.71 2.45 -10.08
CA LEU A 114 -5.29 3.85 -10.04
C LEU A 114 -4.85 4.20 -8.62
N VAL A 115 -3.53 4.28 -8.41
CA VAL A 115 -2.94 4.55 -7.09
C VAL A 115 -2.45 5.99 -7.06
N GLN A 116 -3.05 6.79 -6.20
CA GLN A 116 -2.72 8.21 -6.07
C GLN A 116 -2.09 8.48 -4.70
N ILE A 117 -0.83 8.89 -4.72
CA ILE A 117 -0.10 9.23 -3.51
C ILE A 117 -0.20 10.75 -3.35
N ALA A 118 -1.05 11.20 -2.44
CA ALA A 118 -1.18 12.62 -2.16
C ALA A 118 -0.22 13.07 -1.07
N ALA A 119 0.40 14.24 -1.25
CA ALA A 119 1.18 14.92 -0.23
C ALA A 119 0.92 16.44 -0.21
N THR A 120 1.38 17.10 0.87
CA THR A 120 1.33 18.55 1.00
C THR A 120 2.39 19.25 0.14
N SER A 121 3.48 18.55 -0.20
CA SER A 121 4.55 19.06 -1.06
C SER A 121 4.92 18.03 -2.15
N LEU A 122 5.26 18.53 -3.34
CA LEU A 122 5.77 17.75 -4.47
C LEU A 122 7.00 16.92 -4.07
N ASP A 123 7.89 17.47 -3.23
CA ASP A 123 9.11 16.80 -2.81
C ASP A 123 8.82 15.57 -1.93
N GLN A 124 7.76 15.63 -1.13
CA GLN A 124 7.34 14.49 -0.31
C GLN A 124 6.74 13.36 -1.17
N THR A 125 6.00 13.73 -2.22
CA THR A 125 5.56 12.77 -3.24
C THR A 125 6.74 12.19 -4.02
N ALA A 126 7.77 12.98 -4.35
CA ALA A 126 8.96 12.51 -5.03
C ALA A 126 9.71 11.45 -4.22
N ASN A 127 9.92 11.68 -2.92
CA ASN A 127 10.57 10.69 -2.04
C ASN A 127 9.81 9.35 -1.98
N THR A 128 8.47 9.39 -1.95
CA THR A 128 7.66 8.17 -1.94
C THR A 128 7.71 7.48 -3.32
N ARG A 129 7.69 8.25 -4.40
CA ARG A 129 7.82 7.73 -5.77
C ARG A 129 9.18 7.06 -5.98
N ASP A 130 10.27 7.70 -5.57
CA ASP A 130 11.62 7.13 -5.72
C ASP A 130 11.79 5.86 -4.89
N MET A 131 11.17 5.80 -3.70
CA MET A 131 11.07 4.57 -2.92
C MET A 131 10.35 3.44 -3.68
N ILE A 132 9.21 3.73 -4.31
CA ILE A 132 8.48 2.74 -5.13
C ILE A 132 9.33 2.28 -6.31
N ARG A 133 10.05 3.20 -6.95
CA ARG A 133 10.96 2.85 -8.05
C ARG A 133 12.09 1.93 -7.58
N GLY A 134 12.72 2.22 -6.44
CA GLY A 134 13.76 1.37 -5.86
C GLY A 134 13.25 -0.02 -5.46
N MET A 135 12.01 -0.10 -4.97
CA MET A 135 11.36 -1.35 -4.59
C MET A 135 10.98 -2.24 -5.79
N LEU A 136 10.73 -1.63 -6.95
CA LEU A 136 10.34 -2.32 -8.17
C LEU A 136 11.50 -2.58 -9.14
N ALA A 137 12.52 -1.72 -9.14
CA ALA A 137 13.69 -1.89 -9.98
C ALA A 137 14.38 -3.21 -9.64
N GLU A 138 14.66 -4.02 -10.67
CA GLU A 138 15.30 -5.35 -10.55
C GLU A 138 14.50 -6.37 -9.72
N SER A 139 13.27 -6.04 -9.36
CA SER A 139 12.40 -6.93 -8.62
C SER A 139 11.80 -8.00 -9.54
N PRO A 140 11.41 -9.17 -9.00
CA PRO A 140 10.66 -10.17 -9.76
C PRO A 140 9.34 -9.61 -10.32
N ALA A 141 8.75 -8.62 -9.66
CA ALA A 141 7.53 -7.96 -10.12
C ALA A 141 7.71 -7.25 -11.48
N GLU A 142 8.87 -6.63 -11.73
CA GLU A 142 9.14 -5.93 -12.98
C GLU A 142 9.01 -6.87 -14.20
N ARG A 143 9.62 -8.05 -14.08
CA ARG A 143 9.65 -9.06 -15.15
C ARG A 143 8.32 -9.78 -15.31
N GLU A 144 7.71 -10.20 -14.21
CA GLU A 144 6.48 -11.02 -14.26
C GLU A 144 5.25 -10.19 -14.65
N TYR A 145 5.18 -8.92 -14.22
CA TYR A 145 4.02 -8.06 -14.48
C TYR A 145 4.24 -7.09 -15.64
N GLY A 146 5.45 -7.06 -16.22
CA GLY A 146 5.78 -6.21 -17.36
C GLY A 146 5.61 -4.73 -17.04
N LEU A 147 6.31 -4.26 -16.00
CA LEU A 147 6.18 -2.88 -15.54
C LEU A 147 7.06 -1.93 -16.36
N ASP A 148 6.57 -0.72 -16.54
CA ASP A 148 7.31 0.41 -17.07
C ASP A 148 7.52 1.42 -15.94
N ILE A 149 8.76 1.49 -15.45
CA ILE A 149 9.15 2.25 -14.25
C ILE A 149 9.70 3.61 -14.69
N GLY A 150 8.79 4.50 -15.09
CA GLY A 150 9.14 5.86 -15.48
C GLY A 150 9.59 6.74 -14.29
N LYS A 151 10.22 7.87 -14.61
CA LYS A 151 10.59 8.87 -13.59
C LYS A 151 9.36 9.58 -13.01
N GLY A 152 8.29 9.82 -13.77
CA GLY A 152 7.09 10.51 -13.27
C GLY A 152 5.90 9.59 -12.95
N LEU A 153 5.80 8.47 -13.66
CA LEU A 153 4.65 7.57 -13.66
C LEU A 153 5.13 6.12 -13.72
N ILE A 154 4.43 5.22 -13.03
CA ILE A 154 4.62 3.77 -13.16
C ILE A 154 3.37 3.20 -13.80
N GLN A 155 3.55 2.45 -14.89
CA GLN A 155 2.46 1.90 -15.71
C GLN A 155 2.81 0.49 -16.20
N PHE A 156 1.87 -0.16 -16.89
CA PHE A 156 2.12 -1.45 -17.54
C PHE A 156 2.72 -1.24 -18.93
N ARG A 157 3.80 -1.96 -19.25
CA ARG A 157 4.43 -1.96 -20.58
C ARG A 157 3.48 -2.44 -21.68
N SER A 158 2.53 -3.30 -21.33
CA SER A 158 1.50 -3.82 -22.24
C SER A 158 0.44 -2.78 -22.65
N GLY A 159 0.48 -1.56 -22.12
CA GLY A 159 -0.56 -0.54 -22.37
C GLY A 159 -1.86 -0.79 -21.62
N ARG A 160 -1.89 -1.78 -20.70
CA ARG A 160 -3.05 -2.03 -19.83
C ARG A 160 -3.36 -0.76 -19.00
N PRO A 161 -4.64 -0.37 -18.86
CA PRO A 161 -5.00 0.78 -18.05
C PRO A 161 -4.71 0.51 -16.56
N GLY A 162 -3.87 1.35 -15.99
CA GLY A 162 -3.51 1.34 -14.59
C GLY A 162 -2.22 2.13 -14.38
N ARG A 163 -2.18 2.98 -13.36
CA ARG A 163 -1.00 3.79 -13.08
C ARG A 163 -0.85 4.17 -11.61
N ILE A 164 0.39 4.34 -11.18
CA ILE A 164 0.75 4.99 -9.92
C ILE A 164 1.21 6.40 -10.25
N GLU A 165 0.51 7.40 -9.69
CA GLU A 165 0.77 8.81 -9.95
C GLU A 165 0.92 9.59 -8.62
N PRO A 166 2.03 10.32 -8.41
CA PRO A 166 2.11 11.27 -7.33
C PRO A 166 1.19 12.46 -7.63
N VAL A 167 0.32 12.81 -6.69
CA VAL A 167 -0.60 13.95 -6.85
C VAL A 167 -0.33 14.98 -5.77
N THR A 168 -0.32 16.24 -6.15
CA THR A 168 -0.33 17.34 -5.18
C THR A 168 -1.74 17.52 -4.65
N SER A 169 -1.86 17.84 -3.37
CA SER A 169 -3.16 18.06 -2.72
C SER A 169 -3.91 19.34 -3.15
N SER A 170 -3.64 19.91 -4.34
CA SER A 170 -4.44 21.00 -4.90
C SER A 170 -5.78 20.45 -5.40
N SER A 171 -6.88 21.04 -4.92
CA SER A 171 -8.28 20.59 -5.08
C SER A 171 -8.69 20.24 -6.52
N ARG A 172 -8.13 20.89 -7.53
CA ARG A 172 -8.55 20.76 -8.93
C ARG A 172 -8.19 19.41 -9.60
N GLY A 173 -7.21 18.67 -9.07
CA GLY A 173 -6.72 17.42 -9.68
C GLY A 173 -7.36 16.12 -9.15
N LEU A 174 -8.07 16.16 -8.03
CA LEU A 174 -8.56 14.98 -7.31
C LEU A 174 -10.05 14.68 -7.53
N GLU A 175 -10.85 15.65 -8.00
CA GLU A 175 -12.30 15.49 -8.19
C GLU A 175 -12.68 14.57 -9.37
N GLY A 176 -11.81 14.44 -10.38
CA GLY A 176 -12.11 13.64 -11.59
C GLY A 176 -11.59 12.20 -11.56
N ALA A 177 -10.66 11.87 -10.65
CA ALA A 177 -10.05 10.56 -10.58
C ALA A 177 -10.87 9.62 -9.68
N ARG A 178 -10.99 8.34 -10.04
CA ARG A 178 -11.53 7.26 -9.17
C ARG A 178 -10.39 6.41 -8.61
N PRO A 179 -9.58 6.93 -7.67
CA PRO A 179 -8.43 6.21 -7.15
C PRO A 179 -8.85 5.03 -6.29
N THR A 180 -8.15 3.93 -6.48
CA THR A 180 -8.26 2.69 -5.71
C THR A 180 -7.63 2.83 -4.32
N PHE A 181 -6.59 3.66 -4.21
CA PHE A 181 -5.90 3.97 -2.97
C PHE A 181 -5.53 5.44 -2.91
N VAL A 182 -5.86 6.11 -1.80
CA VAL A 182 -5.49 7.50 -1.55
C VAL A 182 -4.94 7.66 -0.13
N ARG A 183 -3.81 8.35 -0.05
CA ARG A 183 -3.33 8.95 1.19
C ARG A 183 -3.69 10.44 1.21
N PRO A 184 -4.62 10.91 2.07
CA PRO A 184 -5.04 12.32 2.09
C PRO A 184 -4.07 13.25 2.85
N ARG A 185 -4.22 14.56 2.59
CA ARG A 185 -3.41 15.67 3.11
C ARG A 185 -3.41 15.74 4.65
N HIS A 186 -2.25 16.10 5.24
CA HIS A 186 -2.18 16.62 6.62
C HIS A 186 -2.74 18.05 6.68
N ASP A 187 -3.97 18.21 7.19
CA ASP A 187 -4.56 19.53 7.45
C ASP A 187 -4.01 20.11 8.77
N PRO A 188 -3.33 21.28 8.77
CA PRO A 188 -2.83 21.91 10.00
C PRO A 188 -3.95 22.34 10.96
N LEU A 189 -5.20 22.44 10.53
CA LEU A 189 -6.36 22.71 11.41
C LEU A 189 -6.79 21.48 12.22
N CYS A 190 -6.41 20.26 11.81
CA CYS A 190 -6.69 19.03 12.54
C CYS A 190 -5.49 18.62 13.41
N ARG A 191 -5.10 19.48 14.38
CA ARG A 191 -4.17 19.07 15.44
C ARG A 191 -4.76 17.88 16.20
N GLY A 192 -4.25 16.67 15.95
CA GLY A 192 -4.56 15.49 16.76
C GLY A 192 -5.25 14.32 16.07
N ARG A 193 -5.63 14.39 14.78
CA ARG A 193 -6.25 13.23 14.08
C ARG A 193 -5.26 12.53 13.16
N ALA A 194 -5.23 11.20 13.24
CA ALA A 194 -4.46 10.34 12.37
C ALA A 194 -5.03 10.42 10.94
N LEU A 195 -4.16 10.44 9.92
CA LEU A 195 -4.61 10.59 8.52
C LEU A 195 -5.14 9.28 7.94
N PRO A 196 -6.37 9.30 7.39
CA PRO A 196 -7.05 8.10 6.89
C PRO A 196 -6.53 7.62 5.52
N LEU A 197 -5.74 6.55 5.44
CA LEU A 197 -5.56 5.73 4.24
C LEU A 197 -6.90 5.09 3.88
N ARG A 198 -7.39 5.32 2.66
CA ARG A 198 -8.65 4.76 2.18
C ARG A 198 -8.37 3.79 1.04
N CYS A 199 -8.71 2.52 1.22
CA CYS A 199 -8.85 1.54 0.14
C CYS A 199 -10.31 1.57 -0.33
N MET A 200 -10.54 1.85 -1.62
CA MET A 200 -11.88 1.78 -2.25
C MET A 200 -12.08 0.46 -2.97
#